data_AF-A0A3D2PCI8-F1
#
_entry.id   AF-A0A3D2PCI8-F1
#
_cell.length_a   1.000
_cell.length_b   1.000
_cell.length_c   1.000
_cell.angle_alpha   90.00
_cell.angle_beta   90.00
_cell.angle_gamma   90.00
#
_symmetry.space_group_name_H-M   'P 1'
#
loop_
_entity.id
_entity.type
_entity.pdbx_description
1 polymer ?
#
loop_
_entity_poly.entity_id
_entity_poly.type
_entity_poly.pdbx_seq_one_letter_code
_entity_poly.pdbx_strand_id
1 'polypeptide(L)'
;YLFLFLPFAYLALKARRYMAIFSLVNSLVVVENLTFFYREYLKEKIIRFKKYFPFFKGQIITSYTLHFILCTLSVLIMVVLFFFTFRQEKGYRFGLGIKENVYPVKAAEFIEKEIITSNHLQDKIYNSEEYGGYLVWKWFPERKVFIFNDNLLFYDLRRKVDEKTTHQEDILAKFGINCILKSYVSANLENYYLSSGNWKLVWWDDQSLVYLKNIPENKGLLSKYTYKYIDPLNFNLNFAQTLARHNFANYALEELNRSLAA
;
A
#
# COMPACT_ATOMS: atom_id res chain seq x y z
N TYR A 1 -1.27 37.53 12.00
CA TYR A 1 -0.87 36.29 11.31
C TYR A 1 -0.47 35.16 12.25
N LEU A 2 0.34 35.40 13.30
CA LEU A 2 0.81 34.33 14.21
C LEU A 2 -0.29 33.55 14.96
N PHE A 3 -1.37 34.22 15.37
CA PHE A 3 -2.49 33.58 16.08
C PHE A 3 -3.34 32.65 15.20
N LEU A 4 -3.38 32.88 13.89
CA LEU A 4 -4.01 31.96 12.93
C LEU A 4 -3.08 30.78 12.61
N PHE A 5 -1.76 31.00 12.61
CA PHE A 5 -0.76 29.98 12.30
C PHE A 5 -0.79 28.78 13.27
N LEU A 6 -0.89 29.04 14.58
CA LEU A 6 -0.77 27.98 15.61
C LEU A 6 -1.87 26.90 15.54
N PRO A 7 -3.17 27.24 15.38
CA PRO A 7 -4.22 26.24 15.18
C PRO A 7 -4.02 25.42 13.90
N PHE A 8 -3.66 26.05 12.77
CA PHE A 8 -3.44 25.32 11.51
C PHE A 8 -2.19 24.45 11.56
N ALA A 9 -1.13 24.88 12.25
CA ALA A 9 0.05 24.05 12.49
C ALA A 9 -0.30 22.81 13.31
N TYR A 10 -1.07 22.99 14.38
CA TYR A 10 -1.55 21.89 15.20
C TYR A 10 -2.40 20.89 14.41
N LEU A 11 -3.37 21.39 13.62
CA LEU A 11 -4.24 20.55 12.79
C LEU A 11 -3.45 19.82 11.69
N ALA A 12 -2.49 20.48 11.05
CA ALA A 12 -1.65 19.87 10.02
C ALA A 12 -0.78 18.74 10.57
N LEU A 13 -0.16 18.96 11.74
CA LEU A 13 0.64 17.94 12.43
C LEU A 13 -0.23 16.75 12.86
N LYS A 14 -1.45 16.99 13.34
CA LYS A 14 -2.39 15.93 13.74
C LYS A 14 -2.84 15.07 12.55
N ALA A 15 -3.05 15.67 11.38
CA ALA A 15 -3.62 14.97 10.24
C ALA A 15 -2.61 14.13 9.43
N ARG A 16 -1.29 14.31 9.63
CA ARG A 16 -0.17 13.75 8.84
C ARG A 16 -0.19 14.04 7.33
N ARG A 17 -1.30 13.77 6.64
CA ARG A 17 -1.54 13.99 5.20
C ARG A 17 -1.43 15.45 4.75
N TYR A 18 -1.68 16.41 5.65
CA TYR A 18 -1.63 17.84 5.32
C TYR A 18 -0.30 18.50 5.65
N MET A 19 0.68 17.78 6.22
CA MET A 19 1.97 18.37 6.61
C MET A 19 2.75 18.93 5.41
N ALA A 20 2.71 18.28 4.26
CA ALA A 20 3.42 18.73 3.06
C ALA A 20 2.86 20.06 2.53
N ILE A 21 1.53 20.12 2.35
CA ILE A 21 0.84 21.33 1.86
C ILE A 21 0.97 22.46 2.89
N PHE A 22 0.81 22.15 4.17
CA PHE A 22 1.01 23.11 5.25
C PHE A 22 2.43 23.68 5.24
N SER A 23 3.46 22.84 5.07
CA SER A 23 4.86 23.29 5.02
C SER A 23 5.12 24.20 3.81
N LEU A 24 4.54 23.88 2.65
CA LEU A 24 4.67 24.70 1.43
C LEU A 24 4.11 26.11 1.66
N VAL A 25 2.86 26.20 2.12
CA VAL A 25 2.20 27.50 2.33
C VAL A 25 2.90 28.32 3.42
N ASN A 26 3.30 27.68 4.52
CA ASN A 26 3.88 28.39 5.65
C ASN A 26 5.34 28.80 5.45
N SER A 27 6.08 28.11 4.59
CA SER A 27 7.45 28.51 4.24
C SER A 27 7.50 29.97 3.77
N LEU A 28 6.57 30.36 2.89
CA LEU A 28 6.47 31.73 2.36
C LEU A 28 6.16 32.75 3.47
N VAL A 29 5.24 32.42 4.36
CA VAL A 29 4.87 33.28 5.50
C VAL A 29 6.06 33.45 6.43
N VAL A 30 6.80 32.37 6.72
CA VAL A 30 8.01 32.43 7.56
C VAL A 30 9.09 33.27 6.90
N VAL A 31 9.36 33.07 5.61
CA VAL A 31 10.36 33.87 4.86
C VAL A 31 10.02 35.35 4.88
N GLU A 32 8.75 35.71 4.68
CA GLU A 32 8.31 37.11 4.73
C GLU A 32 8.48 37.72 6.11
N ASN A 33 8.07 37.01 7.18
CA ASN A 33 8.23 37.50 8.54
C ASN A 33 9.71 37.64 8.96
N LEU A 34 10.57 36.71 8.55
CA LEU A 34 12.02 36.80 8.79
C LEU A 34 12.67 37.96 8.02
N THR A 35 12.27 38.16 6.76
CA THR A 35 12.73 39.28 5.94
C THR A 35 12.30 40.62 6.53
N PHE A 36 11.04 40.71 6.96
CA PHE A 36 10.49 41.87 7.65
C PHE A 36 11.27 42.16 8.94
N PHE A 37 11.44 41.15 9.81
CA PHE A 37 12.17 41.31 11.06
C PHE A 37 13.62 41.76 10.84
N TYR A 38 14.29 41.18 9.83
CA TYR A 38 15.64 41.62 9.45
C TYR A 38 15.64 43.09 9.04
N ARG A 39 14.73 43.49 8.16
CA ARG A 39 14.66 44.84 7.59
C ARG A 39 14.39 45.90 8.66
N GLU A 40 13.40 45.67 9.51
CA GLU A 40 12.92 46.68 10.47
C GLU A 40 13.76 46.72 11.76
N TYR A 41 14.28 45.58 12.24
CA TYR A 41 14.85 45.50 13.60
C TYR A 41 16.34 45.14 13.64
N LEU A 42 16.81 44.24 12.78
CA LEU A 42 18.19 43.75 12.84
C LEU A 42 19.16 44.55 12.00
N LYS A 43 18.74 45.02 10.81
CA LYS A 43 19.64 45.65 9.83
C LYS A 43 20.38 46.85 10.42
N GLU A 44 19.67 47.76 11.08
CA GLU A 44 20.30 48.93 11.73
C GLU A 44 21.22 48.54 12.89
N LYS A 45 20.82 47.56 13.71
CA LYS A 45 21.65 47.08 14.83
C LYS A 45 22.95 46.47 14.31
N ILE A 46 22.90 45.71 13.22
CA ILE A 46 24.08 45.11 12.56
C ILE A 46 24.99 46.22 12.00
N ILE A 47 24.42 47.26 11.37
CA ILE A 47 25.17 48.42 10.88
C ILE A 47 25.91 49.10 12.04
N ARG A 48 25.20 49.40 13.15
CA ARG A 48 25.80 50.02 14.33
C ARG A 48 26.89 49.13 14.95
N PHE A 49 26.64 47.83 15.08
CA PHE A 49 27.62 46.89 15.65
C PHE A 49 28.93 46.85 14.83
N LYS A 50 28.84 46.78 13.50
CA LYS A 50 30.03 46.82 12.62
C LYS A 50 30.82 48.11 12.73
N LYS A 51 30.17 49.24 13.05
CA LYS A 51 30.85 50.51 13.35
C LYS A 51 31.75 50.40 14.59
N TYR A 52 31.34 49.65 15.61
CA TYR A 52 32.11 49.46 16.85
C TYR A 52 33.15 48.33 16.76
N PHE A 53 32.94 47.34 15.88
CA PHE A 53 33.83 46.18 15.71
C PHE A 53 34.25 46.01 14.23
N PRO A 54 35.15 46.88 13.71
CA PRO A 54 35.51 46.92 12.29
C PRO A 54 36.29 45.70 11.78
N PHE A 55 36.70 44.79 12.68
CA PHE A 55 37.35 43.52 12.31
C PHE A 55 36.43 42.60 11.48
N PHE A 56 35.11 42.75 11.61
CA PHE A 56 34.12 41.97 10.85
C PHE A 56 33.86 42.58 9.44
N LYS A 57 34.69 42.21 8.46
CA LYS A 57 34.69 42.70 7.06
C LYS A 57 33.52 42.25 6.16
N GLY A 58 32.41 41.75 6.69
CA GLY A 58 31.29 41.27 5.87
C GLY A 58 30.50 42.42 5.20
N GLN A 59 29.98 42.23 3.99
CA GLN A 59 28.99 43.16 3.41
C GLN A 59 27.63 43.04 4.12
N ILE A 60 26.83 44.11 4.12
CA ILE A 60 25.44 44.06 4.59
C ILE A 60 24.58 43.62 3.42
N ILE A 61 23.86 42.52 3.60
CA ILE A 61 22.99 41.94 2.59
C ILE A 61 21.75 42.83 2.43
N THR A 62 21.25 42.99 1.20
CA THR A 62 20.00 43.72 0.98
C THR A 62 18.80 42.86 1.38
N SER A 63 17.68 43.48 1.76
CA SER A 63 16.48 42.70 2.16
C SER A 63 15.98 41.78 1.05
N TYR A 64 16.13 42.18 -0.22
CA TYR A 64 15.80 41.34 -1.38
C TYR A 64 16.73 40.14 -1.53
N THR A 65 18.04 40.30 -1.35
CA THR A 65 18.98 39.17 -1.39
C THR A 65 18.74 38.21 -0.23
N LEU A 66 18.46 38.73 0.96
CA LEU A 66 18.10 37.88 2.10
C LEU A 66 16.81 37.09 1.83
N HIS A 67 15.77 37.75 1.30
CA HIS A 67 14.52 37.08 0.95
C HIS A 67 14.75 35.94 -0.07
N PHE A 68 15.52 36.20 -1.12
CA PHE A 68 15.87 35.18 -2.11
C PHE A 68 16.65 34.00 -1.51
N ILE A 69 17.62 34.26 -0.63
CA ILE A 69 18.38 33.22 0.08
C ILE A 69 17.44 32.38 0.96
N LEU A 70 16.54 33.03 1.71
CA LEU A 70 15.59 32.35 2.60
C LEU A 70 14.58 31.51 1.80
N CYS A 71 14.07 32.01 0.67
CA CYS A 71 13.25 31.22 -0.25
C CYS A 71 14.02 29.98 -0.75
N THR A 72 15.25 30.15 -1.22
CA THR A 72 16.08 29.05 -1.72
C THR A 72 16.35 28.01 -0.63
N LEU A 73 16.74 28.47 0.57
CA LEU A 73 16.98 27.60 1.71
C LEU A 73 15.71 26.86 2.14
N SER A 74 14.55 27.51 2.10
CA SER A 74 13.27 26.88 2.42
C SER A 74 12.97 25.73 1.45
N VAL A 75 13.16 25.93 0.14
CA VAL A 75 12.97 24.90 -0.88
C VAL A 75 13.95 23.74 -0.67
N LEU A 76 15.23 24.04 -0.41
CA LEU A 76 16.24 23.02 -0.14
C LEU A 76 15.93 22.19 1.11
N ILE A 77 15.53 22.84 2.22
CA ILE A 77 15.10 22.17 3.44
C ILE A 77 13.90 21.27 3.15
N MET A 78 12.92 21.74 2.38
CA MET A 78 11.75 20.94 2.02
C MET A 78 12.12 19.71 1.20
N VAL A 79 13.03 19.85 0.24
CA VAL A 79 13.55 18.72 -0.55
C VAL A 79 14.26 17.72 0.36
N VAL A 80 15.14 18.18 1.26
CA VAL A 80 15.84 17.32 2.22
C VAL A 80 14.88 16.61 3.17
N LEU A 81 13.90 17.33 3.73
CA LEU A 81 12.88 16.75 4.61
C LEU A 81 11.98 15.76 3.88
N PHE A 82 11.62 16.03 2.63
CA PHE A 82 10.89 15.09 1.78
C PHE A 82 11.68 13.80 1.64
N PHE A 83 12.94 13.89 1.18
CA PHE A 83 13.78 12.70 1.05
C PHE A 83 13.98 12.00 2.39
N PHE A 84 14.24 12.72 3.49
CA PHE A 84 14.44 12.09 4.80
C PHE A 84 13.18 11.37 5.31
N THR A 85 12.01 12.00 5.16
CA THR A 85 10.72 11.46 5.63
C THR A 85 10.31 10.23 4.81
N PHE A 86 10.42 10.31 3.48
CA PHE A 86 9.96 9.26 2.59
C PHE A 86 11.03 8.20 2.27
N ARG A 87 12.30 8.42 2.63
CA ARG A 87 13.38 7.42 2.44
C ARG A 87 13.19 6.15 3.25
N GLN A 88 12.49 6.21 4.38
CA GLN A 88 12.22 5.03 5.22
C GLN A 88 10.98 4.25 4.80
N GLU A 89 10.10 4.84 3.97
CA GLU A 89 8.99 4.11 3.39
C GLU A 89 9.52 3.19 2.29
N LYS A 90 10.04 2.03 2.71
CA LYS A 90 10.34 0.87 1.83
C LYS A 90 9.12 0.49 0.96
N GLY A 91 7.94 1.00 1.35
CA GLY A 91 6.67 0.91 0.69
C GLY A 91 6.52 1.73 -0.60
N TYR A 92 7.30 2.76 -0.87
CA TYR A 92 7.10 3.58 -2.06
C TYR A 92 8.44 3.81 -2.78
N ARG A 93 8.56 3.22 -3.97
CA ARG A 93 9.68 3.50 -4.88
C ARG A 93 9.27 4.66 -5.77
N PHE A 94 10.15 5.65 -5.92
CA PHE A 94 9.95 6.70 -6.90
C PHE A 94 9.97 6.08 -8.31
N GLY A 95 8.95 6.38 -9.11
CA GLY A 95 8.81 5.85 -10.46
C GLY A 95 7.39 5.99 -10.99
N LEU A 96 7.21 5.60 -12.24
CA LEU A 96 5.90 5.41 -12.86
C LEU A 96 5.54 3.92 -12.81
N GLY A 97 4.26 3.60 -12.64
CA GLY A 97 3.75 2.23 -12.71
C GLY A 97 3.08 1.73 -11.44
N ILE A 98 2.74 0.44 -11.45
CA ILE A 98 2.06 -0.25 -10.35
C ILE A 98 3.10 -0.87 -9.44
N LYS A 99 2.84 -0.80 -8.13
CA LYS A 99 3.66 -1.47 -7.14
C LYS A 99 3.27 -2.95 -7.04
N GLU A 100 3.91 -3.79 -7.83
CA GLU A 100 3.64 -5.25 -7.90
C GLU A 100 3.85 -5.97 -6.57
N ASN A 101 4.75 -5.49 -5.70
CA ASN A 101 4.96 -6.04 -4.36
C ASN A 101 3.99 -5.50 -3.29
N VAL A 102 2.84 -4.96 -3.72
CA VAL A 102 1.73 -4.54 -2.84
C VAL A 102 0.40 -4.93 -3.45
N TYR A 103 0.27 -4.78 -4.76
CA TYR A 103 -0.98 -5.06 -5.46
C TYR A 103 -0.94 -6.43 -6.13
N PRO A 104 -2.09 -7.11 -6.27
CA PRO A 104 -2.19 -8.48 -6.74
C PRO A 104 -2.12 -8.53 -8.27
N VAL A 105 -1.07 -7.96 -8.88
CA VAL A 105 -1.02 -7.74 -10.34
C VAL A 105 -1.11 -9.07 -11.07
N LYS A 106 -0.22 -10.01 -10.73
CA LYS A 106 -0.13 -11.32 -11.35
C LYS A 106 -1.34 -12.21 -11.02
N ALA A 107 -1.74 -12.26 -9.76
CA ALA A 107 -2.95 -12.98 -9.35
C ALA A 107 -4.22 -12.46 -10.06
N ALA A 108 -4.37 -11.15 -10.24
CA ALA A 108 -5.49 -10.58 -10.99
C ALA A 108 -5.43 -10.92 -12.48
N GLU A 109 -4.24 -10.96 -13.09
CA GLU A 109 -4.08 -11.45 -14.47
C GLU A 109 -4.43 -12.93 -14.61
N PHE A 110 -4.00 -13.76 -13.67
CA PHE A 110 -4.35 -15.18 -13.63
C PHE A 110 -5.87 -15.38 -13.55
N ILE A 111 -6.53 -14.64 -12.64
CA ILE A 111 -7.99 -14.68 -12.51
C ILE A 111 -8.67 -14.29 -13.83
N GLU A 112 -8.19 -13.24 -14.49
CA GLU A 112 -8.75 -12.77 -15.75
C GLU A 112 -8.58 -13.78 -16.90
N LYS A 113 -7.35 -14.27 -17.08
CA LYS A 113 -6.98 -15.15 -18.20
C LYS A 113 -7.55 -16.55 -18.04
N GLU A 114 -7.49 -17.11 -16.83
CA GLU A 114 -7.81 -18.53 -16.62
C GLU A 114 -9.17 -18.73 -15.95
N ILE A 115 -9.53 -17.92 -14.96
CA ILE A 115 -10.75 -18.16 -14.18
C ILE A 115 -11.98 -17.57 -14.86
N ILE A 116 -11.91 -16.29 -15.22
CA ILE A 116 -13.08 -15.56 -15.74
C ILE A 116 -13.37 -15.98 -17.18
N THR A 117 -12.34 -16.12 -18.02
CA THR A 117 -12.50 -16.51 -19.42
C THR A 117 -13.06 -17.94 -19.55
N SER A 118 -12.68 -18.87 -18.67
CA SER A 118 -13.12 -20.28 -18.77
C SER A 118 -14.46 -20.58 -18.11
N ASN A 119 -14.86 -19.84 -17.06
CA ASN A 119 -16.05 -20.18 -16.26
C ASN A 119 -17.14 -19.09 -16.21
N HIS A 120 -17.01 -18.00 -16.97
CA HIS A 120 -17.95 -16.87 -16.96
C HIS A 120 -18.22 -16.32 -15.54
N LEU A 121 -17.21 -16.32 -14.67
CA LEU A 121 -17.32 -15.89 -13.28
C LEU A 121 -17.33 -14.37 -13.12
N GLN A 122 -18.31 -13.73 -13.75
CA GLN A 122 -18.57 -12.32 -13.54
C GLN A 122 -19.06 -12.11 -12.10
N ASP A 123 -18.38 -11.22 -11.37
CA ASP A 123 -18.78 -10.68 -10.06
C ASP A 123 -18.83 -11.67 -8.86
N LYS A 124 -18.32 -12.89 -8.97
CA LYS A 124 -18.32 -13.91 -7.89
C LYS A 124 -16.97 -14.05 -7.17
N ILE A 125 -16.19 -12.97 -7.18
CA ILE A 125 -14.83 -12.92 -6.63
C ILE A 125 -14.85 -12.11 -5.35
N TYR A 126 -14.49 -12.73 -4.24
CA TYR A 126 -14.14 -12.02 -3.01
C TYR A 126 -12.71 -11.49 -3.15
N ASN A 127 -12.47 -10.27 -2.67
CA ASN A 127 -11.13 -9.70 -2.57
C ASN A 127 -10.84 -9.21 -1.15
N SER A 128 -9.58 -9.33 -0.71
CA SER A 128 -9.11 -8.58 0.46
C SER A 128 -9.27 -7.07 0.27
N GLU A 129 -9.54 -6.37 1.37
CA GLU A 129 -9.85 -4.94 1.39
C GLU A 129 -8.76 -4.10 0.70
N GLU A 130 -7.50 -4.36 1.03
CA GLU A 130 -6.31 -3.67 0.51
C GLU A 130 -6.18 -3.75 -1.02
N TYR A 131 -6.81 -4.73 -1.66
CA TYR A 131 -6.80 -4.88 -3.11
C TYR A 131 -7.93 -4.14 -3.81
N GLY A 132 -8.96 -3.71 -3.07
CA GLY A 132 -10.18 -3.15 -3.64
C GLY A 132 -9.93 -2.01 -4.62
N GLY A 133 -9.09 -1.05 -4.25
CA GLY A 133 -8.76 0.09 -5.09
C GLY A 133 -8.08 -0.29 -6.41
N TYR A 134 -7.12 -1.24 -6.36
CA TYR A 134 -6.44 -1.73 -7.55
C TYR A 134 -7.39 -2.50 -8.48
N LEU A 135 -8.23 -3.35 -7.92
CA LEU A 135 -9.17 -4.16 -8.71
C LEU A 135 -10.24 -3.30 -9.37
N VAL A 136 -10.71 -2.23 -8.70
CA VAL A 136 -11.61 -1.26 -9.34
C VAL A 136 -10.92 -0.57 -10.51
N TRP A 137 -9.68 -0.11 -10.33
CA TRP A 137 -8.92 0.51 -11.43
C TRP A 137 -8.70 -0.45 -12.61
N LYS A 138 -8.51 -1.75 -12.34
CA LYS A 138 -8.24 -2.75 -13.38
C LYS A 138 -9.49 -3.27 -14.09
N TRP A 139 -10.59 -3.50 -13.37
CA TRP A 139 -11.74 -4.24 -13.89
C TRP A 139 -13.03 -3.41 -14.05
N PHE A 140 -13.07 -2.16 -13.59
CA PHE A 140 -14.21 -1.28 -13.84
C PHE A 140 -14.14 -0.70 -15.26
N PRO A 141 -15.27 -0.59 -15.99
CA PRO A 141 -16.66 -0.86 -15.58
C PRO A 141 -17.15 -2.31 -15.73
N GLU A 142 -16.35 -3.20 -16.31
CA GLU A 142 -16.79 -4.52 -16.74
C GLU A 142 -17.13 -5.46 -15.59
N ARG A 143 -16.57 -5.25 -14.39
CA ARG A 143 -16.75 -6.13 -13.23
C ARG A 143 -16.87 -5.38 -11.92
N LYS A 144 -17.57 -6.01 -10.98
CA LYS A 144 -17.71 -5.55 -9.60
C LYS A 144 -16.57 -6.07 -8.73
N VAL A 145 -16.22 -5.26 -7.77
CA VAL A 145 -15.28 -5.60 -6.68
C VAL A 145 -16.10 -5.81 -5.41
N PHE A 146 -15.74 -6.81 -4.61
CA PHE A 146 -16.51 -7.19 -3.43
C PHE A 146 -16.41 -6.14 -2.31
N ILE A 147 -15.17 -5.74 -1.98
CA ILE A 147 -14.89 -4.69 -1.00
C ILE A 147 -13.94 -3.67 -1.62
N PHE A 148 -14.31 -2.39 -1.56
CA PHE A 148 -13.41 -1.28 -1.86
C PHE A 148 -12.69 -0.82 -0.59
N ASN A 149 -11.48 -0.30 -0.72
CA ASN A 149 -10.63 0.14 0.39
C ASN A 149 -11.07 1.48 1.00
N ASP A 150 -12.36 1.65 1.26
CA ASP A 150 -12.95 2.78 1.97
C ASP A 150 -13.42 2.36 3.36
N ASN A 151 -12.76 2.92 4.37
CA ASN A 151 -12.96 2.60 5.78
C ASN A 151 -14.37 2.91 6.31
N LEU A 152 -15.15 3.74 5.63
CA LEU A 152 -16.50 4.13 6.07
C LEU A 152 -17.59 3.35 5.34
N LEU A 153 -17.43 3.13 4.04
CA LEU A 153 -18.47 2.50 3.22
C LEU A 153 -18.62 1.00 3.51
N PHE A 154 -17.53 0.29 3.80
CA PHE A 154 -17.52 -1.16 3.94
C PHE A 154 -17.27 -1.65 5.37
N TYR A 155 -17.28 -0.75 6.37
CA TYR A 155 -16.95 -1.07 7.76
C TYR A 155 -17.74 -2.27 8.31
N ASP A 156 -19.06 -2.25 8.16
CA ASP A 156 -19.93 -3.30 8.70
C ASP A 156 -19.75 -4.65 7.98
N LEU A 157 -19.53 -4.62 6.66
CA LEU A 157 -19.28 -5.83 5.89
C LEU A 157 -17.92 -6.43 6.27
N ARG A 158 -16.88 -5.60 6.36
CA ARG A 158 -15.54 -6.00 6.80
C ARG A 158 -15.58 -6.66 8.17
N ARG A 159 -16.21 -6.00 9.15
CA ARG A 159 -16.31 -6.54 10.51
C ARG A 159 -16.95 -7.94 10.52
N LYS A 160 -18.04 -8.14 9.77
CA LYS A 160 -18.73 -9.43 9.68
C LYS A 160 -17.92 -10.51 8.96
N VAL A 161 -17.07 -10.13 8.00
CA VAL A 161 -16.18 -11.08 7.30
C VAL A 161 -14.97 -11.46 8.15
N ASP A 162 -14.46 -10.53 8.96
CA ASP A 162 -13.28 -10.72 9.81
C ASP A 162 -13.61 -11.44 11.14
N GLU A 163 -14.87 -11.43 11.57
CA GLU A 163 -15.35 -12.22 12.70
C GLU A 163 -15.14 -13.72 12.41
N LYS A 164 -14.16 -14.35 13.08
CA LYS A 164 -13.74 -15.77 12.96
C LYS A 164 -14.85 -16.78 13.34
N THR A 165 -15.98 -16.75 12.63
CA THR A 165 -17.21 -17.45 12.97
C THR A 165 -17.90 -18.00 11.72
N THR A 166 -18.93 -18.82 11.93
CA THR A 166 -19.87 -19.38 10.94
C THR A 166 -20.39 -18.34 9.93
N HIS A 167 -20.38 -17.05 10.28
CA HIS A 167 -20.89 -15.96 9.44
C HIS A 167 -20.08 -15.71 8.17
N GLN A 168 -18.80 -16.09 8.11
CA GLN A 168 -18.00 -15.88 6.90
C GLN A 168 -18.52 -16.70 5.73
N GLU A 169 -18.86 -17.98 5.95
CA GLU A 169 -19.46 -18.83 4.92
C GLU A 169 -20.84 -18.33 4.49
N ASP A 170 -21.65 -17.85 5.44
CA ASP A 170 -22.97 -17.27 5.15
C ASP A 170 -22.86 -16.03 4.24
N ILE A 171 -21.86 -15.18 4.48
CA ILE A 171 -21.61 -13.99 3.66
C ILE A 171 -21.15 -14.41 2.26
N LEU A 172 -20.15 -15.29 2.17
CA LEU A 172 -19.68 -15.78 0.87
C LEU A 172 -20.80 -16.48 0.08
N ALA A 173 -21.65 -17.25 0.76
CA ALA A 173 -22.83 -17.87 0.16
C ALA A 173 -23.86 -16.85 -0.29
N LYS A 174 -24.16 -15.83 0.54
CA LYS A 174 -25.10 -14.75 0.22
C LYS A 174 -24.73 -14.00 -1.05
N PHE A 175 -23.44 -13.78 -1.29
CA PHE A 175 -22.94 -13.11 -2.49
C PHE A 175 -22.57 -14.08 -3.62
N GLY A 176 -22.79 -15.39 -3.44
CA GLY A 176 -22.52 -16.41 -4.46
C GLY A 176 -21.03 -16.53 -4.81
N ILE A 177 -20.14 -16.23 -3.87
CA ILE A 177 -18.70 -16.23 -4.09
C ILE A 177 -18.20 -17.65 -4.39
N ASN A 178 -17.38 -17.76 -5.42
CA ASN A 178 -16.74 -19.01 -5.82
C ASN A 178 -15.24 -18.88 -6.14
N CYS A 179 -14.71 -17.66 -6.07
CA CYS A 179 -13.30 -17.34 -6.15
C CYS A 179 -12.93 -16.36 -5.03
N ILE A 180 -11.81 -16.58 -4.37
CA ILE A 180 -11.28 -15.73 -3.30
C ILE A 180 -9.90 -15.29 -3.72
N LEU A 181 -9.67 -13.98 -3.79
CA LEU A 181 -8.36 -13.35 -3.93
C LEU A 181 -7.98 -12.68 -2.60
N LYS A 182 -6.90 -13.14 -1.98
CA LYS A 182 -6.52 -12.69 -0.64
C LYS A 182 -5.06 -12.29 -0.55
N SER A 183 -4.72 -11.36 0.34
CA SER A 183 -3.33 -11.09 0.70
C SER A 183 -2.88 -11.85 1.94
N TYR A 184 -1.56 -11.98 2.13
CA TYR A 184 -0.98 -12.50 3.37
C TYR A 184 -1.18 -11.56 4.58
N VAL A 185 -1.43 -10.26 4.38
CA VAL A 185 -1.57 -9.27 5.47
C VAL A 185 -2.92 -9.41 6.17
N SER A 186 -3.98 -9.65 5.41
CA SER A 186 -5.33 -9.94 5.93
C SER A 186 -5.53 -11.44 6.21
N ALA A 187 -4.54 -12.28 5.94
CA ALA A 187 -4.53 -13.70 6.29
C ALA A 187 -4.19 -13.89 7.78
N ASN A 188 -5.14 -13.63 8.67
CA ASN A 188 -5.14 -14.30 9.97
C ASN A 188 -5.31 -15.81 9.72
N LEU A 189 -4.18 -16.52 9.58
CA LEU A 189 -3.98 -17.98 9.50
C LEU A 189 -5.22 -18.80 9.18
N GLU A 190 -5.36 -19.13 7.90
CA GLU A 190 -6.48 -19.84 7.31
C GLU A 190 -6.50 -21.33 7.68
N ASN A 191 -6.75 -21.61 8.95
CA ASN A 191 -7.30 -22.93 9.28
C ASN A 191 -8.62 -23.11 8.52
N TYR A 192 -9.46 -22.08 8.42
CA TYR A 192 -10.82 -22.21 7.88
C TYR A 192 -10.93 -22.71 6.42
N TYR A 193 -10.28 -22.02 5.46
CA TYR A 193 -10.41 -22.37 4.04
C TYR A 193 -9.66 -23.65 3.68
N LEU A 194 -8.50 -23.88 4.32
CA LEU A 194 -7.73 -25.10 4.15
C LEU A 194 -8.38 -26.30 4.86
N SER A 195 -9.01 -26.11 6.04
CA SER A 195 -9.61 -27.19 6.83
C SER A 195 -11.02 -27.57 6.39
N SER A 196 -11.81 -26.63 5.87
CA SER A 196 -13.19 -26.92 5.41
C SER A 196 -13.23 -27.82 4.18
N GLY A 197 -12.12 -27.95 3.44
CA GLY A 197 -12.00 -28.79 2.25
C GLY A 197 -12.79 -28.30 1.02
N ASN A 198 -13.69 -27.33 1.21
CA ASN A 198 -14.55 -26.74 0.19
C ASN A 198 -13.83 -25.72 -0.70
N TRP A 199 -12.65 -25.25 -0.29
CA TRP A 199 -11.84 -24.30 -1.04
C TRP A 199 -10.48 -24.91 -1.36
N LYS A 200 -10.00 -24.70 -2.58
CA LYS A 200 -8.74 -25.24 -3.07
C LYS A 200 -7.85 -24.11 -3.58
N LEU A 201 -6.60 -24.09 -3.13
CA LEU A 201 -5.60 -23.14 -3.57
C LEU A 201 -5.25 -23.45 -5.04
N VAL A 202 -5.37 -22.44 -5.90
CA VAL A 202 -5.08 -22.55 -7.34
C VAL A 202 -4.00 -21.59 -7.82
N TRP A 203 -3.65 -20.59 -7.01
CA TRP A 203 -2.55 -19.67 -7.26
C TRP A 203 -1.99 -19.16 -5.94
N TRP A 204 -0.68 -18.97 -5.90
CA TRP A 204 -0.04 -18.17 -4.86
C TRP A 204 1.23 -17.52 -5.40
N ASP A 205 1.52 -16.32 -4.91
CA ASP A 205 2.79 -15.62 -5.11
C ASP A 205 3.25 -15.01 -3.77
N ASP A 206 4.15 -14.02 -3.80
CA ASP A 206 4.66 -13.34 -2.62
C ASP A 206 3.67 -12.37 -1.98
N GLN A 207 2.60 -12.00 -2.69
CA GLN A 207 1.59 -11.04 -2.24
C GLN A 207 0.23 -11.68 -1.99
N SER A 208 -0.16 -12.64 -2.83
CA SER A 208 -1.54 -13.03 -3.02
C SER A 208 -1.74 -14.55 -3.00
N LEU A 209 -2.93 -14.95 -2.58
CA LEU A 209 -3.46 -16.31 -2.63
C LEU A 209 -4.77 -16.28 -3.41
N VAL A 210 -4.99 -17.26 -4.29
CA VAL A 210 -6.29 -17.45 -4.98
C VAL A 210 -6.85 -18.82 -4.68
N TYR A 211 -8.08 -18.85 -4.17
CA TYR A 211 -8.82 -20.06 -3.90
C TYR A 211 -10.05 -20.17 -4.79
N LEU A 212 -10.33 -21.39 -5.27
CA LEU A 212 -11.58 -21.71 -5.95
C LEU A 212 -12.42 -22.66 -5.10
N LYS A 213 -13.74 -22.44 -5.13
CA LYS A 213 -14.69 -23.33 -4.47
C LYS A 213 -14.75 -24.67 -5.21
N ASN A 214 -14.82 -25.77 -4.46
CA ASN A 214 -14.95 -27.12 -4.98
C ASN A 214 -16.39 -27.42 -5.43
N ILE A 215 -16.77 -26.87 -6.59
CA ILE A 215 -18.08 -27.03 -7.22
C ILE A 215 -17.92 -27.59 -8.64
N PRO A 216 -18.95 -28.24 -9.22
CA PRO A 216 -18.89 -28.82 -10.56
C PRO A 216 -18.36 -27.87 -11.64
N GLU A 217 -18.72 -26.60 -11.58
CA GLU A 217 -18.31 -25.55 -12.52
C GLU A 217 -16.79 -25.35 -12.49
N ASN A 218 -16.17 -25.44 -11.32
CA ASN A 218 -14.72 -25.22 -11.16
C ASN A 218 -13.89 -26.47 -11.41
N LYS A 219 -14.48 -27.65 -11.65
CA LYS A 219 -13.74 -28.93 -11.73
C LYS A 219 -12.58 -28.91 -12.73
N GLY A 220 -12.76 -28.33 -13.92
CA GLY A 220 -11.71 -28.25 -14.93
C GLY A 220 -10.53 -27.38 -14.51
N LEU A 221 -10.81 -26.23 -13.89
CA LEU A 221 -9.78 -25.35 -13.33
C LEU A 221 -9.09 -26.00 -12.13
N LEU A 222 -9.85 -26.65 -11.27
CA LEU A 222 -9.32 -27.35 -10.10
C LEU A 222 -8.40 -28.50 -10.49
N SER A 223 -8.72 -29.28 -11.52
CA SER A 223 -7.82 -30.34 -11.99
C SER A 223 -6.51 -29.81 -12.55
N LYS A 224 -6.51 -28.60 -13.13
CA LYS A 224 -5.35 -27.98 -13.78
C LYS A 224 -4.45 -27.23 -12.78
N TYR A 225 -5.05 -26.50 -11.84
CA TYR A 225 -4.34 -25.52 -11.03
C TYR A 225 -4.22 -25.84 -9.54
N THR A 226 -4.99 -26.81 -9.01
CA THR A 226 -4.92 -27.09 -7.57
C THR A 226 -3.52 -27.51 -7.15
N TYR A 227 -3.03 -26.92 -6.06
CA TYR A 227 -1.82 -27.37 -5.37
C TYR A 227 -2.19 -28.51 -4.41
N LYS A 228 -1.48 -29.65 -4.52
CA LYS A 228 -1.74 -30.87 -3.74
C LYS A 228 -0.62 -31.18 -2.76
N TYR A 229 0.60 -30.82 -3.10
CA TYR A 229 1.79 -31.19 -2.33
C TYR A 229 2.41 -30.01 -1.60
N ILE A 230 2.07 -28.79 -2.02
CA ILE A 230 2.62 -27.56 -1.47
C ILE A 230 1.55 -26.73 -0.81
N ASP A 231 1.84 -26.34 0.43
CA ASP A 231 1.09 -25.34 1.16
C ASP A 231 2.02 -24.15 1.47
N PRO A 232 1.84 -22.99 0.82
CA PRO A 232 2.68 -21.82 1.06
C PRO A 232 2.53 -21.26 2.47
N LEU A 233 1.46 -21.60 3.19
CA LEU A 233 1.21 -21.16 4.55
C LEU A 233 1.87 -22.08 5.60
N ASN A 234 2.18 -23.33 5.24
CA ASN A 234 2.75 -24.34 6.12
C ASN A 234 4.01 -24.96 5.53
N PHE A 235 5.04 -24.13 5.30
CA PHE A 235 6.34 -24.61 4.82
C PHE A 235 7.08 -25.39 5.93
N ASN A 236 6.80 -26.69 6.01
CA ASN A 236 7.46 -27.57 6.97
C ASN A 236 8.41 -28.52 6.24
N LEU A 237 9.72 -28.34 6.49
CA LEU A 237 10.80 -29.13 5.90
C LEU A 237 10.71 -30.63 6.22
N ASN A 238 9.94 -31.04 7.23
CA ASN A 238 9.67 -32.45 7.49
C ASN A 238 8.87 -33.09 6.34
N PHE A 239 8.03 -32.34 5.62
CA PHE A 239 7.38 -32.83 4.42
C PHE A 239 8.38 -33.09 3.30
N ALA A 240 9.49 -32.35 3.21
CA ALA A 240 10.50 -32.59 2.19
C ALA A 240 11.10 -34.00 2.28
N GLN A 241 11.28 -34.52 3.51
CA GLN A 241 11.72 -35.90 3.72
C GLN A 241 10.68 -36.92 3.24
N THR A 242 9.39 -36.67 3.50
CA THR A 242 8.28 -37.53 3.01
C THR A 242 8.16 -37.47 1.49
N LEU A 243 8.25 -36.29 0.88
CA LEU A 243 8.18 -36.10 -0.57
C LEU A 243 9.35 -36.80 -1.28
N ALA A 244 10.56 -36.73 -0.71
CA ALA A 244 11.73 -37.42 -1.22
C ALA A 244 11.62 -38.95 -1.09
N ARG A 245 11.15 -39.46 0.06
CA ARG A 245 10.99 -40.91 0.29
C ARG A 245 9.96 -41.58 -0.62
N HIS A 246 8.91 -40.85 -1.00
CA HIS A 246 7.80 -41.39 -1.79
C HIS A 246 7.82 -40.98 -3.27
N ASN A 247 8.95 -40.45 -3.78
CA ASN A 247 9.08 -39.99 -5.17
C ASN A 247 8.10 -38.87 -5.58
N PHE A 248 7.50 -38.18 -4.61
CA PHE A 248 6.61 -37.03 -4.86
C PHE A 248 7.37 -35.72 -5.09
N ALA A 249 8.70 -35.72 -4.92
CA ALA A 249 9.55 -34.56 -5.12
C ALA A 249 9.37 -33.93 -6.51
N ASN A 250 9.21 -34.75 -7.57
CA ASN A 250 9.01 -34.23 -8.92
C ASN A 250 7.67 -33.47 -9.06
N TYR A 251 6.58 -33.99 -8.50
CA TYR A 251 5.28 -33.31 -8.55
C TYR A 251 5.25 -32.02 -7.72
N ALA A 252 5.92 -32.01 -6.57
CA ALA A 252 6.10 -30.78 -5.80
C ALA A 252 6.96 -29.76 -6.58
N LEU A 253 8.02 -30.22 -7.26
CA LEU A 253 8.85 -29.35 -8.08
C LEU A 253 8.08 -28.76 -9.27
N GLU A 254 7.19 -29.52 -9.91
CA GLU A 254 6.28 -29.01 -10.93
C GLU A 254 5.36 -27.91 -10.37
N GLU A 255 4.79 -28.10 -9.19
CA GLU A 255 3.98 -27.09 -8.51
C GLU A 255 4.78 -25.82 -8.17
N LEU A 256 6.02 -25.95 -7.68
CA LEU A 256 6.91 -24.80 -7.43
C LEU A 256 7.28 -24.06 -8.71
N ASN A 257 7.66 -24.80 -9.76
CA ASN A 257 8.04 -24.18 -11.03
C ASN A 257 6.87 -23.40 -11.62
N ARG A 258 5.63 -23.87 -11.44
CA ARG A 258 4.43 -23.12 -11.84
C ARG A 258 4.29 -21.81 -11.08
N SER A 259 4.54 -21.77 -9.76
CA SER A 259 4.48 -20.51 -9.00
C SER A 259 5.64 -19.56 -9.33
N LEU A 260 6.79 -20.09 -9.76
CA LEU A 260 7.95 -19.27 -10.15
C LEU A 260 7.87 -18.72 -11.59
N ALA A 261 7.19 -19.43 -12.49
CA ALA A 261 6.98 -19.01 -13.88
C ALA A 261 5.83 -17.99 -14.05
N ALA A 262 5.03 -17.83 -13.00
CA ALA A 262 3.92 -16.90 -12.83
C ALA A 262 4.40 -15.49 -12.48
#